data_AF-A0A820GUY4-F1
#
_entry.id   AF-A0A820GUY4-F1
#
_cell.length_a   1.000
_cell.length_b   1.000
_cell.length_c   1.000
_cell.angle_alpha   90.00
_cell.angle_beta   90.00
_cell.angle_gamma   90.00
#
_symmetry.space_group_name_H-M   'P 1'
#
loop_
_entity.id
_entity.type
_entity.pdbx_description
1 polymer ?
#
loop_
_entity_poly.entity_id
_entity_poly.type
_entity_poly.pdbx_seq_one_letter_code
_entity_poly.pdbx_strand_id
1 'polypeptide(L)'
;MVKNWLDNTHQLKLNFKFICARFGWINTTDDVTSDLYDWSGKSVWCSHRDLCQFIDRILEKQSILNKFEIYFVSSNNDYCWINMDNCQQDLDYIPQDGTK
;
A
#
# COMPACT_ATOMS: atom_id res chain seq x y z
N MET A 1 -20.66 1.21 -29.95
CA MET A 1 -20.64 -0.24 -29.65
C MET A 1 -19.20 -0.75 -29.67
N VAL A 2 -18.41 -0.38 -28.66
CA VAL A 2 -17.10 -1.00 -28.36
C VAL A 2 -17.11 -1.23 -26.86
N LYS A 3 -16.87 -2.49 -26.51
CA LYS A 3 -17.30 -3.19 -25.30
C LYS A 3 -16.61 -2.68 -24.02
N ASN A 4 -17.44 -2.48 -23.00
CA ASN A 4 -17.13 -2.54 -21.56
C ASN A 4 -16.34 -3.83 -21.23
N TRP A 5 -15.01 -3.78 -21.24
CA TRP A 5 -14.17 -4.97 -21.00
C TRP A 5 -13.50 -5.03 -19.63
N LEU A 6 -13.67 -4.04 -18.75
CA LEU A 6 -12.96 -4.02 -17.46
C LEU A 6 -13.85 -3.95 -16.22
N ASP A 7 -15.15 -3.75 -16.35
CA ASP A 7 -15.88 -3.30 -15.16
C ASP A 7 -16.36 -4.39 -14.19
N ASN A 8 -16.46 -5.68 -14.52
CA ASN A 8 -17.18 -6.57 -13.58
C ASN A 8 -16.88 -8.08 -13.59
N THR A 9 -16.03 -8.63 -14.47
CA THR A 9 -16.12 -10.09 -14.76
C THR A 9 -15.39 -11.04 -13.79
N HIS A 10 -14.49 -10.58 -12.91
CA HIS A 10 -13.73 -11.49 -12.02
C HIS A 10 -14.24 -11.54 -10.58
N GLN A 11 -14.85 -10.47 -10.07
CA GLN A 11 -15.48 -10.45 -8.74
C GLN A 11 -16.86 -11.13 -8.70
N LEU A 12 -17.50 -11.34 -9.86
CA LEU A 12 -18.87 -11.87 -9.94
C LEU A 12 -19.01 -13.40 -9.82
N LYS A 13 -17.92 -14.19 -9.88
CA LYS A 13 -18.01 -15.67 -9.87
C LYS A 13 -17.70 -16.32 -8.53
N LEU A 14 -17.03 -15.63 -7.63
CA LEU A 14 -16.71 -16.12 -6.29
C LEU A 14 -16.95 -14.97 -5.32
N ASN A 15 -17.69 -15.20 -4.23
CA ASN A 15 -18.02 -14.19 -3.20
C ASN A 15 -16.78 -13.82 -2.33
N PHE A 16 -15.64 -13.52 -2.96
CA PHE A 16 -14.44 -13.05 -2.30
C PHE A 16 -14.18 -11.59 -2.64
N LYS A 17 -13.87 -10.82 -1.60
CA LYS A 17 -13.40 -9.45 -1.70
C LYS A 17 -11.90 -9.46 -1.50
N PHE A 18 -11.17 -8.71 -2.32
CA PHE A 18 -9.71 -8.66 -2.25
C PHE A 18 -9.24 -7.23 -2.43
N ILE A 19 -8.20 -6.88 -1.68
CA ILE A 19 -7.45 -5.64 -1.81
C ILE A 19 -6.04 -6.02 -2.27
N CYS A 20 -5.50 -5.28 -3.24
CA CYS A 20 -4.11 -5.46 -3.64
C CYS A 20 -3.24 -4.43 -2.93
N ALA A 21 -2.47 -4.86 -1.93
CA ALA A 21 -1.46 -4.02 -1.29
C ALA A 21 -0.08 -4.33 -1.89
N ARG A 22 0.52 -3.32 -2.53
CA ARG A 22 1.88 -3.33 -3.03
C ARG A 22 2.78 -2.63 -2.02
N PHE A 23 3.16 -3.39 -0.99
CA PHE A 23 4.17 -2.92 -0.07
C PHE A 23 5.48 -2.68 -0.81
N GLY A 24 6.15 -1.61 -0.44
CA GLY A 24 7.52 -1.37 -0.83
C GLY A 24 8.47 -2.34 -0.14
N TRP A 25 9.70 -1.90 0.12
CA TRP A 25 10.71 -2.77 0.69
C TRP A 25 10.55 -2.90 2.21
N ILE A 26 10.20 -4.09 2.67
CA ILE A 26 10.14 -4.47 4.08
C ILE A 26 11.35 -5.35 4.38
N ASN A 27 12.05 -5.10 5.48
CA ASN A 27 13.26 -5.82 5.86
C ASN A 27 13.17 -6.36 7.29
N THR A 28 14.10 -7.24 7.66
CA THR A 28 14.08 -7.91 8.97
C THR A 28 14.51 -7.01 10.11
N THR A 29 15.34 -6.00 9.84
CA THR A 29 15.90 -5.11 10.86
C THR A 29 14.99 -3.94 11.21
N ASP A 30 13.92 -3.75 10.45
CA ASP A 30 13.03 -2.59 10.48
C ASP A 30 13.82 -1.26 10.45
N ASP A 31 14.84 -1.23 9.60
CA ASP A 31 15.81 -0.13 9.57
C ASP A 31 16.30 0.13 8.14
N VAL A 32 16.34 1.40 7.77
CA VAL A 32 16.73 1.91 6.44
C VAL A 32 18.15 2.52 6.42
N THR A 33 18.78 2.64 7.59
CA THR A 33 20.10 3.26 7.78
C THR A 33 21.28 2.35 7.41
N SER A 34 21.03 1.06 7.18
CA SER A 34 22.07 0.14 6.73
C SER A 34 22.65 0.55 5.36
N ASP A 35 23.97 0.73 5.31
CA ASP A 35 24.74 1.03 4.09
C ASP A 35 24.65 -0.07 3.00
N LEU A 36 24.05 -1.21 3.33
CA LEU A 36 23.85 -2.33 2.41
C LEU A 36 22.77 -2.06 1.35
N TYR A 37 22.03 -0.95 1.46
CA TYR A 37 20.87 -0.69 0.62
C TYR A 37 21.05 0.57 -0.24
N ASP A 38 20.79 0.41 -1.54
CA ASP A 38 20.88 1.50 -2.50
C ASP A 38 19.75 2.53 -2.33
N TRP A 39 19.88 3.66 -3.03
CA TRP A 39 18.90 4.75 -2.99
C TRP A 39 17.48 4.29 -3.39
N SER A 40 17.38 3.27 -4.25
CA SER A 40 16.10 2.76 -4.74
C SER A 40 15.35 2.04 -3.63
N GLY A 41 16.03 1.23 -2.83
CA GLY A 41 15.45 0.57 -1.65
C GLY A 41 15.01 1.58 -0.59
N LYS A 42 15.81 2.63 -0.35
CA LYS A 42 15.47 3.69 0.60
C LYS A 42 14.21 4.46 0.22
N SER A 43 14.03 4.76 -1.08
CA SER A 43 12.86 5.51 -1.56
C SER A 43 11.52 4.79 -1.36
N VAL A 44 11.52 3.46 -1.22
CA VAL A 44 10.31 2.63 -1.10
C VAL A 44 10.27 1.81 0.17
N TRP A 45 11.14 2.07 1.15
CA TRP A 45 11.13 1.34 2.41
C TRP A 45 9.77 1.44 3.13
N CYS A 46 9.36 0.38 3.79
CA CYS A 46 8.15 0.37 4.61
C CYS A 46 8.50 -0.23 5.96
N SER A 47 8.36 0.57 7.02
CA SER A 47 8.54 0.09 8.38
C SER A 47 7.47 -0.93 8.76
N HIS A 48 7.75 -1.75 9.77
CA HIS A 48 6.78 -2.70 10.30
C HIS A 48 5.59 -1.99 10.93
N ARG A 49 5.82 -0.83 11.56
CA ARG A 49 4.76 0.00 12.14
C ARG A 49 3.79 0.50 11.06
N ASP A 50 4.32 0.99 9.95
CA ASP A 50 3.53 1.50 8.84
C ASP A 50 2.79 0.39 8.09
N LEU A 51 3.40 -0.79 7.96
CA LEU A 51 2.73 -1.98 7.47
C LEU A 51 1.53 -2.35 8.34
N CYS A 52 1.73 -2.46 9.65
CA CYS A 52 0.67 -2.83 10.59
C CYS A 52 -0.45 -1.78 10.60
N GLN A 53 -0.10 -0.49 10.61
CA GLN A 53 -1.07 0.59 10.53
C GLN A 53 -1.95 0.46 9.28
N PHE A 54 -1.35 0.20 8.11
CA PHE A 54 -2.11 0.03 6.88
C PHE A 54 -3.10 -1.15 6.96
N ILE A 55 -2.66 -2.29 7.50
CA ILE A 55 -3.53 -3.46 7.71
C ILE A 55 -4.68 -3.11 8.66
N ASP A 56 -4.39 -2.45 9.77
CA ASP A 56 -5.39 -2.04 10.75
C ASP A 56 -6.45 -1.13 10.11
N ARG A 57 -6.01 -0.13 9.31
CA ARG A 57 -6.94 0.76 8.59
C ARG A 57 -7.84 0.03 7.61
N ILE A 58 -7.33 -0.97 6.90
CA ILE A 58 -8.15 -1.82 6.02
C ILE A 58 -9.23 -2.55 6.82
N LEU A 59 -8.86 -3.12 7.96
CA LEU A 59 -9.77 -3.90 8.80
C LEU A 59 -10.85 -3.02 9.43
N GLU A 60 -10.51 -1.78 9.80
CA GLU A 60 -11.44 -0.78 10.34
C GLU A 60 -12.43 -0.29 9.27
N LYS A 61 -11.97 -0.10 8.02
CA LYS A 61 -12.79 0.46 6.94
C LYS A 61 -13.40 -0.59 6.03
N GLN A 62 -14.40 -1.31 6.53
CA GLN A 62 -15.09 -2.36 5.75
C GLN A 62 -15.69 -1.90 4.41
N SER A 63 -15.99 -0.61 4.26
CA SER A 63 -16.54 -0.04 3.02
C SER A 63 -15.58 -0.16 1.83
N ILE A 64 -14.27 -0.19 2.04
CA ILE A 64 -13.30 -0.30 0.95
C ILE A 64 -13.38 -1.68 0.27
N LEU A 65 -13.77 -2.72 1.02
CA LEU A 65 -13.86 -4.09 0.48
C LEU A 65 -14.90 -4.24 -0.63
N ASN A 66 -15.76 -3.23 -0.83
CA ASN A 66 -16.71 -3.18 -1.95
C ASN A 66 -16.10 -2.62 -3.25
N LYS A 67 -14.86 -2.14 -3.20
CA LYS A 67 -14.12 -1.64 -4.36
C LYS A 67 -13.01 -2.62 -4.71
N PHE A 68 -12.66 -2.67 -5.99
CA PHE A 68 -11.37 -3.19 -6.39
C PHE A 68 -10.35 -2.06 -6.37
N GLU A 69 -9.34 -2.15 -5.51
CA GLU A 69 -8.34 -1.08 -5.34
C GLU A 69 -6.93 -1.66 -5.22
N ILE A 70 -5.95 -0.87 -5.69
CA ILE A 70 -4.51 -1.19 -5.60
C ILE A 70 -3.85 -0.09 -4.78
N TYR A 71 -3.43 -0.42 -3.58
CA TYR A 71 -2.71 0.50 -2.70
C TYR A 71 -1.22 0.24 -2.80
N PHE A 72 -0.44 1.28 -3.05
CA PHE A 72 0.99 1.22 -2.78
C PHE A 72 1.27 1.74 -1.37
N VAL A 73 2.15 1.05 -0.64
CA VAL A 73 2.37 1.33 0.77
C VAL A 73 3.86 1.41 1.04
N SER A 74 4.30 2.56 1.54
CA SER A 74 5.65 2.81 2.02
C SER A 74 5.62 3.78 3.19
N SER A 75 6.72 3.85 3.93
CA SER A 75 6.95 4.88 4.91
C SER A 75 7.12 6.27 4.25
N ASN A 76 7.18 7.33 5.06
CA ASN A 76 7.37 8.71 4.60
C ASN A 76 8.84 8.95 4.20
N ASN A 77 9.27 8.26 3.16
CA ASN A 77 10.65 8.25 2.69
C ASN A 77 11.00 9.48 1.86
N ASP A 78 12.26 9.91 1.95
CA ASP A 78 12.80 10.88 1.01
C ASP A 78 12.83 10.31 -0.41
N TYR A 79 12.53 11.18 -1.37
CA TYR A 79 12.49 10.84 -2.80
C TYR A 79 11.54 9.67 -3.14
N CYS A 80 10.52 9.44 -2.30
CA CYS A 80 9.47 8.48 -2.62
C CYS A 80 8.80 8.86 -3.95
N TRP A 81 8.85 7.96 -4.92
CA TRP A 81 8.28 8.12 -6.25
C TRP A 81 6.93 7.41 -6.41
N ILE A 82 6.46 6.77 -5.34
CA ILE A 82 5.22 6.03 -5.29
C ILE A 82 4.09 6.97 -4.86
N ASN A 83 2.98 6.95 -5.60
CA ASN A 83 1.76 7.65 -5.20
C ASN A 83 1.02 6.82 -4.13
N MET A 84 0.75 7.44 -2.98
CA MET A 84 -0.01 6.87 -1.85
C MET A 84 -1.29 7.66 -1.54
N ASP A 85 -1.75 8.51 -2.47
CA ASP A 85 -2.90 9.39 -2.28
C ASP A 85 -4.17 8.59 -1.99
N ASN A 86 -4.35 7.43 -2.63
CA ASN A 86 -5.50 6.56 -2.38
C ASN A 86 -5.46 5.93 -0.98
N CYS A 87 -4.27 5.62 -0.44
CA CYS A 87 -4.12 5.19 0.95
C CYS A 87 -4.61 6.28 1.91
N GLN A 88 -4.21 7.54 1.68
CA GLN A 88 -4.68 8.64 2.53
C GLN A 88 -6.19 8.87 2.37
N GLN A 89 -6.69 8.95 1.15
CA GLN A 89 -8.09 9.31 0.85
C GLN A 89 -9.08 8.22 1.28
N ASP A 90 -8.78 6.94 1.03
CA ASP A 90 -9.69 5.86 1.38
C ASP A 90 -9.47 5.38 2.81
N LEU A 91 -8.22 5.33 3.29
CA LEU A 91 -7.84 4.63 4.52
C LEU A 91 -7.45 5.53 5.69
N ASP A 92 -7.34 6.85 5.48
CA ASP A 92 -6.71 7.77 6.44
C ASP A 92 -5.31 7.26 6.87
N TYR A 93 -4.63 6.59 5.94
CA TYR A 93 -3.28 6.09 6.15
C TYR A 93 -2.30 7.26 6.11
N ILE A 94 -1.52 7.40 7.18
CA ILE A 94 -0.49 8.44 7.33
C ILE A 94 0.75 7.73 7.88
N PRO A 95 1.81 7.56 7.06
CA PRO A 95 3.03 6.91 7.53
C PRO A 95 3.63 7.63 8.73
N GLN A 96 4.12 6.87 9.69
CA GLN A 96 4.65 7.32 10.97
C GLN A 96 6.18 7.30 11.01
N ASP A 97 6.81 6.49 10.15
CA ASP A 97 8.26 6.40 10.02
C ASP A 97 8.71 6.88 8.63
N GLY A 98 10.02 6.98 8.41
CA GLY A 98 10.60 7.43 7.15
C GLY A 98 12.13 7.38 7.15
N THR A 99 12.77 7.74 6.03
CA THR A 99 14.23 7.68 5.87
C THR A 99 15.00 8.90 6.39
N LYS A 100 14.35 9.76 7.20
CA LYS A 100 14.97 10.94 7.81
C LYS A 100 15.42 10.68 9.23
#